data_AF-A0A183KBH7-F1
#
_entry.id   AF-A0A183KBH7-F1
#
_cell.length_a   1.000
_cell.length_b   1.000
_cell.length_c   1.000
_cell.angle_alpha   90.00
_cell.angle_beta   90.00
_cell.angle_gamma   90.00
#
_symmetry.space_group_name_H-M   'P 1'
#
loop_
_entity.id
_entity.type
_entity.pdbx_description
1 polymer ?
#
loop_
_entity_poly.entity_id
_entity_poly.type
_entity_poly.pdbx_seq_one_letter_code
_entity_poly.pdbx_strand_id
1 'polypeptide(L)'
;NNLNEIHKQIKYIYPYIKSPLFTIIKIENDHLLYLLYCTKRKYFTNFVKGQLIHVAKLIYNLNIQVELIHQKNCNLVTSSSSPPSSSPPLPSSYTPPLSSPPSSSSMFIESYFKIYCFNGRLQMKEFLPNIKSLCISNDILQSNINSNELHSLLPFYIIINQNLIIMKVGEAIQRICDNLIGCSFKELFIIRYPVINCTFEQIKLHMHNTFELVLIKNLCLNKNNDRSMLGKAECKFRGEMRFVEQWDMLLFLGAPSIRDIRHLNEHGLYICDLNMFDRSRDVIICGDQISNELVKLFQMQRKKSEELEKSMKHLDKMRKLTDRLLYQCIPRAVARKLRDGTPANETIEVI
;
A
#
# COMPACT_ATOMS: atom_id res chain seq x y z
N ASN A 1 -7.48 4.25 10.41
CA ASN A 1 -6.30 3.39 10.17
C ASN A 1 -6.54 2.32 9.11
N ASN A 2 -7.54 1.43 9.24
CA ASN A 2 -7.71 0.28 8.33
C ASN A 2 -8.21 0.59 6.90
N LEU A 3 -8.58 1.85 6.61
CA LEU A 3 -9.17 2.21 5.31
C LEU A 3 -8.21 1.95 4.13
N ASN A 4 -6.90 2.14 4.34
CA ASN A 4 -5.89 1.89 3.31
C ASN A 4 -5.81 0.39 2.94
N GLU A 5 -5.97 -0.51 3.91
CA GLU A 5 -6.00 -1.96 3.65
C GLU A 5 -7.27 -2.38 2.92
N ILE A 6 -8.41 -1.82 3.28
CA ILE A 6 -9.67 -2.04 2.55
C ILE A 6 -9.51 -1.57 1.10
N HIS A 7 -8.91 -0.40 0.86
CA HIS A 7 -8.62 0.09 -0.49
C HIS A 7 -7.68 -0.83 -1.29
N LYS A 8 -6.75 -1.52 -0.63
CA LYS A 8 -5.91 -2.56 -1.27
C LYS A 8 -6.74 -3.79 -1.61
N GLN A 9 -7.62 -4.24 -0.72
CA GLN A 9 -8.53 -5.36 -0.99
C GLN A 9 -9.44 -5.08 -2.18
N ILE A 10 -10.07 -3.90 -2.20
CA ILE A 10 -10.90 -3.44 -3.31
C ILE A 10 -10.11 -3.38 -4.61
N LYS A 11 -8.82 -3.06 -4.57
CA LYS A 11 -7.95 -3.05 -5.77
C LYS A 11 -7.77 -4.44 -6.39
N TYR A 12 -7.89 -5.54 -5.63
CA TYR A 12 -7.90 -6.88 -6.23
C TYR A 12 -9.15 -7.12 -7.08
N ILE A 13 -10.30 -6.58 -6.65
CA ILE A 13 -11.56 -6.67 -7.39
C ILE A 13 -11.59 -5.66 -8.56
N TYR A 14 -11.01 -4.48 -8.35
CA TYR A 14 -10.94 -3.39 -9.32
C TYR A 14 -9.49 -2.96 -9.56
N PRO A 15 -8.73 -3.65 -10.42
CA PRO A 15 -7.27 -3.43 -10.60
C PRO A 15 -6.87 -2.00 -10.96
N TYR A 16 -7.74 -1.29 -11.66
CA TYR A 16 -7.50 0.08 -12.13
C TYR A 16 -7.96 1.17 -11.16
N ILE A 17 -8.48 0.81 -9.98
CA ILE A 17 -8.88 1.79 -8.98
C ILE A 17 -7.64 2.57 -8.49
N LYS A 18 -7.69 3.89 -8.66
CA LYS A 18 -6.73 4.82 -8.06
C LYS A 18 -7.22 5.20 -6.67
N SER A 19 -6.94 4.35 -5.70
CA SER A 19 -7.33 4.57 -4.30
C SER A 19 -6.59 5.77 -3.69
N PRO A 20 -7.27 6.64 -2.93
CA PRO A 20 -6.62 7.62 -2.08
C PRO A 20 -5.94 6.95 -0.88
N LEU A 21 -5.04 7.68 -0.23
CA LEU A 21 -4.38 7.28 1.01
C LEU A 21 -4.84 8.18 2.15
N PHE A 22 -5.05 7.56 3.32
CA PHE A 22 -5.45 8.23 4.55
C PHE A 22 -4.44 7.92 5.65
N THR A 23 -3.83 8.95 6.23
CA THR A 23 -2.86 8.80 7.32
C THR A 23 -3.29 9.67 8.48
N ILE A 24 -3.41 9.09 9.67
CA ILE A 24 -3.62 9.87 10.89
C ILE A 24 -2.27 10.45 11.31
N ILE A 25 -2.17 11.77 11.40
CA ILE A 25 -0.94 12.45 11.83
C ILE A 25 -0.86 12.47 13.36
N LYS A 26 -1.96 12.91 14.00
CA LYS A 26 -2.01 13.11 15.45
C LYS A 26 -3.47 13.06 15.93
N ILE A 27 -3.65 12.59 17.16
CA ILE A 27 -4.90 12.71 17.91
C ILE A 27 -4.58 13.58 19.13
N GLU A 28 -5.31 14.66 19.32
CA GLU A 28 -5.21 15.57 20.47
C GLU A 28 -6.47 15.45 21.33
N ASN A 29 -6.28 15.29 22.64
CA ASN A 29 -7.32 15.40 23.66
C ASN A 29 -8.57 14.51 23.43
N ASP A 30 -8.45 13.35 22.80
CA ASP A 30 -9.55 12.43 22.42
C ASP A 30 -10.68 13.03 21.55
N HIS A 31 -10.70 14.34 21.32
CA HIS A 31 -11.77 15.07 20.62
C HIS A 31 -11.29 15.75 19.34
N LEU A 32 -9.97 15.77 19.09
CA LEU A 32 -9.37 16.39 17.93
C LEU A 32 -8.47 15.41 17.17
N LEU A 33 -8.65 15.32 15.86
CA LEU A 33 -7.92 14.42 14.97
C LEU A 33 -7.35 15.18 13.77
N TYR A 34 -6.08 14.96 13.47
CA TYR A 34 -5.41 15.47 12.28
C TYR A 34 -5.24 14.34 11.26
N LEU A 35 -5.84 14.52 10.08
CA LEU A 35 -5.89 13.53 9.02
C LEU A 35 -5.23 14.08 7.75
N LEU A 36 -4.24 13.36 7.24
CA LEU A 36 -3.66 13.58 5.92
C LEU A 36 -4.39 12.73 4.88
N TYR A 37 -4.93 13.38 3.88
CA TYR A 37 -5.56 12.76 2.71
C TYR A 37 -4.72 13.01 1.46
N CYS A 38 -4.25 11.94 0.81
CA CYS A 38 -3.47 12.03 -0.42
C CYS A 38 -4.23 11.39 -1.59
N THR A 39 -4.38 12.13 -2.69
CA THR A 39 -5.11 11.64 -3.87
C THR A 39 -4.52 12.10 -5.19
N LYS A 40 -4.75 11.32 -6.25
CA LYS A 40 -4.49 11.75 -7.65
C LYS A 40 -5.66 12.52 -8.25
N ARG A 41 -6.84 12.51 -7.60
CA ARG A 41 -8.09 13.06 -8.14
C ARG A 41 -8.32 14.48 -7.64
N LYS A 42 -8.48 15.44 -8.56
CA LYS A 42 -8.81 16.84 -8.24
C LYS A 42 -10.26 16.96 -7.77
N TYR A 43 -10.52 17.90 -6.87
CA TYR A 43 -11.87 18.31 -6.40
C TYR A 43 -12.66 17.30 -5.55
N PHE A 44 -12.04 16.22 -5.07
CA PHE A 44 -12.69 15.23 -4.18
C PHE A 44 -12.66 15.59 -2.70
N THR A 45 -12.07 16.72 -2.33
CA THR A 45 -11.86 17.14 -0.92
C THR A 45 -13.20 17.27 -0.17
N ASN A 46 -14.19 17.91 -0.78
CA ASN A 46 -15.53 18.09 -0.20
C ASN A 46 -16.31 16.77 -0.12
N PHE A 47 -16.09 15.86 -1.07
CA PHE A 47 -16.71 14.54 -1.07
C PHE A 47 -16.23 13.71 0.12
N VAL A 48 -14.91 13.66 0.35
CA VAL A 48 -14.32 12.97 1.51
C VAL A 48 -14.79 13.60 2.82
N LYS A 49 -14.86 14.93 2.89
CA LYS A 49 -15.43 15.65 4.04
C LYS A 49 -16.86 15.18 4.36
N GLY A 50 -17.74 15.11 3.35
CA GLY A 50 -19.10 14.63 3.51
C GLY A 50 -19.18 13.16 3.95
N GLN A 51 -18.35 12.29 3.34
CA GLN A 51 -18.28 10.88 3.71
C GLN A 51 -17.85 10.69 5.16
N LEU A 52 -16.82 11.41 5.62
CA LEU A 52 -16.36 11.31 7.01
C LEU A 52 -17.47 11.71 7.99
N ILE A 53 -18.16 12.83 7.75
CA ILE A 53 -19.25 13.31 8.60
C ILE A 53 -20.39 12.29 8.64
N HIS A 54 -20.80 11.77 7.47
CA HIS A 54 -21.90 10.83 7.38
C HIS A 54 -21.57 9.48 8.03
N VAL A 55 -20.37 8.94 7.79
CA VAL A 55 -19.91 7.67 8.38
C VAL A 55 -19.79 7.78 9.90
N ALA A 56 -19.27 8.90 10.41
CA ALA A 56 -19.18 9.15 11.85
C ALA A 56 -20.57 9.16 12.51
N LYS A 57 -21.54 9.81 11.88
CA LYS A 57 -22.92 9.87 12.38
C LYS A 57 -23.64 8.53 12.27
N LEU A 58 -23.52 7.83 11.14
CA LEU A 58 -24.25 6.61 10.87
C LEU A 58 -23.73 5.41 11.66
N ILE A 59 -22.40 5.21 11.70
CA ILE A 59 -21.79 4.03 12.31
C ILE A 59 -21.50 4.24 13.80
N TYR A 60 -21.01 5.42 14.17
CA TYR A 60 -20.51 5.68 15.53
C TYR A 60 -21.41 6.62 16.34
N ASN A 61 -22.49 7.15 15.74
CA ASN A 61 -23.35 8.17 16.35
C ASN A 61 -22.59 9.41 16.83
N LEU A 62 -21.48 9.74 16.15
CA LEU A 62 -20.62 10.89 16.45
C LEU A 62 -20.94 12.06 15.52
N ASN A 63 -21.09 13.24 16.11
CA ASN A 63 -21.19 14.52 15.43
C ASN A 63 -19.80 15.13 15.33
N ILE A 64 -19.27 15.14 14.12
CA ILE A 64 -17.94 15.67 13.83
C ILE A 64 -18.02 16.89 12.90
N GLN A 65 -17.11 17.84 13.10
CA GLN A 65 -16.82 18.93 12.16
C GLN A 65 -15.45 18.71 11.55
N VAL A 66 -15.42 18.70 10.22
CA VAL A 66 -14.21 18.49 9.43
C VAL A 66 -13.83 19.80 8.73
N GLU A 67 -12.67 20.35 9.08
CA GLU A 67 -12.10 21.57 8.50
C GLU A 67 -10.89 21.22 7.65
N LEU A 68 -10.75 21.90 6.50
CA LEU A 68 -9.56 21.79 5.66
C LEU A 68 -8.57 22.87 6.12
N ILE A 69 -7.42 22.45 6.62
CA ILE A 69 -6.35 23.37 7.06
C ILE A 69 -5.56 23.85 5.84
N HIS A 70 -5.06 22.90 5.05
CA HIS A 70 -4.12 23.18 3.97
C HIS A 70 -4.28 22.17 2.83
N GLN A 71 -4.08 22.64 1.61
CA GLN A 71 -4.05 21.78 0.42
C GLN A 71 -2.81 22.11 -0.42
N LYS A 72 -2.00 21.09 -0.67
CA LYS A 72 -0.75 21.19 -1.44
C LYS A 72 -0.81 20.31 -2.68
N ASN A 73 -0.34 20.85 -3.80
CA ASN A 73 -0.13 20.08 -5.02
C ASN A 73 1.35 19.66 -5.10
N CYS A 74 1.61 18.36 -5.04
CA CYS A 74 2.96 17.79 -5.06
C CYS A 74 3.21 17.08 -6.39
N ASN A 75 4.37 17.34 -7.01
CA ASN A 75 4.90 16.56 -8.12
C ASN A 75 5.98 15.63 -7.57
N LEU A 76 5.90 14.32 -7.87
CA LEU A 76 7.03 13.43 -7.62
C LEU A 76 8.13 13.78 -8.63
N VAL A 77 9.17 14.48 -8.19
CA VAL A 77 10.44 14.54 -8.91
C VAL A 77 11.16 13.25 -8.54
N THR A 78 11.26 12.30 -9.47
CA THR A 78 12.20 11.19 -9.34
C THR A 78 13.60 11.77 -9.43
N SER A 79 14.27 11.96 -8.29
CA SER A 79 15.69 12.26 -8.26
C SER A 79 16.47 11.00 -8.65
N SER A 80 16.57 10.73 -9.95
CA SER A 80 17.62 9.88 -10.50
C SER A 80 18.86 10.73 -10.69
N SER A 81 19.65 10.91 -9.63
CA SER A 81 21.02 11.40 -9.74
C SER A 81 21.91 10.24 -10.21
N SER A 82 22.01 10.05 -11.53
CA SER A 82 23.12 9.31 -12.13
C SER A 82 24.26 10.28 -12.46
N PRO A 83 25.53 9.96 -12.15
CA PRO A 83 26.67 10.84 -12.42
C PRO A 83 26.97 10.94 -13.93
N PRO A 84 27.60 12.03 -14.40
CA PRO A 84 27.91 12.21 -15.82
C PRO A 84 29.12 11.33 -16.20
N SER A 85 28.94 10.44 -17.16
CA SER A 85 30.07 9.79 -17.85
C SER A 85 30.33 10.52 -19.16
N SER A 86 31.54 11.04 -19.29
CA SER A 86 32.09 11.69 -20.46
C SER A 86 32.59 10.67 -21.47
N SER A 87 32.10 10.71 -22.71
CA SER A 87 32.84 10.22 -23.88
C SER A 87 32.37 10.94 -25.16
N PRO A 88 33.25 11.10 -26.17
CA PRO A 88 33.05 12.04 -27.29
C PRO A 88 32.30 11.42 -28.49
N PRO A 89 31.84 12.24 -29.46
CA PRO A 89 30.89 11.81 -30.49
C PRO A 89 31.57 11.28 -31.76
N LEU A 90 30.95 10.27 -32.39
CA LEU A 90 31.20 9.86 -33.78
C LEU A 90 29.87 9.86 -34.57
N PRO A 91 29.89 10.08 -35.91
CA PRO A 91 28.81 10.78 -36.60
C PRO A 91 27.72 9.90 -37.24
N SER A 92 26.50 10.46 -37.19
CA SER A 92 25.37 10.41 -38.16
C SER A 92 24.96 9.10 -38.83
N SER A 93 23.80 8.58 -38.42
CA SER A 93 22.77 8.11 -39.37
C SER A 93 21.39 8.62 -38.91
N TYR A 94 20.72 9.36 -39.79
CA TYR A 94 19.41 9.97 -39.56
C TYR A 94 18.32 8.89 -39.56
N THR A 95 17.65 8.70 -38.42
CA THR A 95 16.30 8.12 -38.36
C THR A 95 15.42 9.02 -37.49
N PRO A 96 14.17 9.32 -37.89
CA PRO A 96 13.33 10.26 -37.15
C PRO A 96 12.91 9.63 -35.81
N PRO A 97 12.90 10.38 -34.69
CA PRO A 97 12.53 9.81 -33.40
C PRO A 97 11.02 9.56 -33.35
N LEU A 98 10.66 8.29 -33.21
CA LEU A 98 9.34 7.84 -32.78
C LEU A 98 9.04 8.50 -31.43
N SER A 99 8.03 9.36 -31.37
CA SER A 99 7.63 10.08 -30.16
C SER A 99 7.36 9.10 -29.02
N SER A 100 8.27 9.02 -28.05
CA SER A 100 8.05 8.36 -26.77
C SER A 100 6.86 9.03 -26.06
N PRO A 101 5.97 8.26 -25.40
CA PRO A 101 4.88 8.85 -24.64
C PRO A 101 5.46 9.73 -23.51
N PRO A 102 4.83 10.86 -23.17
CA PRO A 102 5.33 11.72 -22.10
C PRO A 102 5.33 10.93 -20.79
N SER A 103 6.46 10.96 -20.09
CA SER A 103 6.60 10.50 -18.72
C SER A 103 5.50 11.17 -17.87
N SER A 104 4.52 10.38 -17.44
CA SER A 104 3.40 10.90 -16.65
C SER A 104 3.92 11.30 -15.27
N SER A 105 4.22 12.58 -15.07
CA SER A 105 4.36 13.17 -13.74
C SER A 105 3.05 12.93 -13.00
N SER A 106 3.05 11.99 -12.04
CA SER A 106 1.86 11.75 -11.24
C SER A 106 1.77 12.87 -10.21
N MET A 107 1.06 13.94 -10.58
CA MET A 107 0.67 15.02 -9.67
C MET A 107 -0.25 14.43 -8.60
N PHE A 108 0.13 14.58 -7.33
CA PHE A 108 -0.68 14.20 -6.18
C PHE A 108 -1.12 15.44 -5.42
N ILE A 109 -2.25 15.34 -4.76
CA ILE A 109 -2.84 16.39 -3.94
C ILE A 109 -2.85 15.88 -2.51
N GLU A 110 -2.21 16.64 -1.63
CA GLU A 110 -2.22 16.43 -0.19
C GLU A 110 -3.20 17.42 0.43
N SER A 111 -4.13 16.93 1.25
CA SER A 111 -5.08 17.75 1.98
C SER A 111 -5.01 17.40 3.46
N TYR A 112 -4.83 18.42 4.28
CA TYR A 112 -4.72 18.30 5.73
C TYR A 112 -6.07 18.67 6.34
N PHE A 113 -6.71 17.69 6.97
CA PHE A 113 -7.99 17.86 7.65
C PHE A 113 -7.80 17.93 9.16
N LYS A 114 -8.51 18.89 9.77
CA LYS A 114 -8.71 18.98 11.22
C LYS A 114 -10.12 18.51 11.53
N ILE A 115 -10.26 17.50 12.38
CA ILE A 115 -11.55 16.88 12.68
C ILE A 115 -11.83 17.06 14.16
N TYR A 116 -12.86 17.84 14.47
CA TYR A 116 -13.37 18.06 15.82
C TYR A 116 -14.56 17.16 16.08
N CYS A 117 -14.62 16.59 17.27
CA CYS A 117 -15.74 15.80 17.74
C CYS A 117 -16.46 16.57 18.85
N PHE A 118 -17.76 16.80 18.67
CA PHE A 118 -18.58 17.55 19.64
C PHE A 118 -19.21 16.67 20.72
N ASN A 119 -19.39 15.38 20.43
CA ASN A 119 -19.99 14.41 21.34
C ASN A 119 -19.23 13.09 21.26
N GLY A 120 -18.87 12.53 22.41
CA GLY A 120 -18.09 11.28 22.48
C GLY A 120 -16.59 11.51 22.31
N ARG A 121 -15.84 10.40 22.21
CA ARG A 121 -14.38 10.39 22.04
C ARG A 121 -14.04 9.77 20.69
N LEU A 122 -13.12 10.38 19.95
CA LEU A 122 -12.56 9.87 18.69
C LEU A 122 -11.66 8.65 18.91
N GLN A 123 -11.15 8.50 20.13
CA GLN A 123 -10.64 7.22 20.58
C GLN A 123 -11.81 6.38 21.07
N MET A 124 -12.10 5.31 20.35
CA MET A 124 -12.58 4.13 21.03
C MET A 124 -11.44 3.73 21.97
N LYS A 125 -11.56 4.06 23.27
CA LYS A 125 -11.11 3.05 24.25
C LYS A 125 -11.77 1.76 23.78
N GLU A 126 -11.05 0.66 23.81
CA GLU A 126 -11.64 -0.66 23.73
C GLU A 126 -12.63 -0.82 24.89
N PHE A 127 -13.77 -0.13 24.83
CA PHE A 127 -15.00 -0.60 25.41
C PHE A 127 -15.33 -1.80 24.56
N LEU A 128 -14.71 -2.92 24.93
CA LEU A 128 -15.24 -4.26 24.82
C LEU A 128 -16.22 -4.38 26.00
N PRO A 129 -17.52 -4.03 25.84
CA PRO A 129 -18.49 -4.45 26.83
C PRO A 129 -18.60 -5.97 26.61
N ASN A 130 -18.11 -6.76 27.57
CA ASN A 130 -18.03 -8.23 27.55
C ASN A 130 -16.74 -8.90 27.06
N ILE A 131 -15.57 -8.27 27.17
CA ILE A 131 -14.34 -9.07 27.38
C ILE A 131 -13.95 -9.15 28.85
N LYS A 132 -14.61 -8.50 29.81
CA LYS A 132 -14.45 -8.98 31.21
C LYS A 132 -14.96 -10.42 31.43
N SER A 133 -15.78 -10.95 30.54
CA SER A 133 -16.22 -12.36 30.54
C SER A 133 -15.41 -13.27 29.59
N LEU A 134 -14.50 -12.72 28.79
CA LEU A 134 -13.60 -13.47 27.88
C LEU A 134 -12.11 -13.23 28.18
N CYS A 135 -11.80 -12.26 29.05
CA CYS A 135 -10.61 -12.23 29.86
C CYS A 135 -10.71 -13.47 30.74
N ILE A 136 -10.14 -14.56 30.24
CA ILE A 136 -9.26 -15.38 31.05
C ILE A 136 -8.52 -14.40 31.97
N SER A 137 -8.92 -14.42 33.23
CA SER A 137 -8.36 -13.73 34.40
C SER A 137 -7.27 -12.69 34.13
N ASN A 138 -7.46 -11.49 34.68
CA ASN A 138 -6.43 -10.44 34.81
C ASN A 138 -5.12 -10.92 35.50
N ASP A 139 -5.03 -12.18 35.92
CA ASP A 139 -3.82 -12.86 36.37
C ASP A 139 -2.78 -13.08 35.25
N ILE A 140 -3.15 -12.99 33.97
CA ILE A 140 -2.20 -13.07 32.83
C ILE A 140 -1.42 -11.76 32.63
N LEU A 141 -1.85 -10.63 33.21
CA LEU A 141 -1.05 -9.39 33.15
C LEU A 141 0.29 -9.51 33.90
N GLN A 142 0.50 -10.60 34.66
CA GLN A 142 1.77 -11.01 35.26
C GLN A 142 2.37 -12.29 34.66
N SER A 143 1.86 -12.82 33.54
CA SER A 143 2.50 -13.98 32.91
C SER A 143 3.79 -13.54 32.23
N ASN A 144 4.89 -13.75 32.94
CA ASN A 144 6.28 -13.77 32.48
C ASN A 144 6.40 -14.63 31.21
N ILE A 145 6.09 -14.09 30.03
CA ILE A 145 6.57 -14.70 28.81
C ILE A 145 8.07 -14.45 28.82
N ASN A 146 8.84 -15.52 29.02
CA ASN A 146 10.29 -15.43 28.98
C ASN A 146 10.69 -14.90 27.60
N SER A 147 11.75 -14.08 27.53
CA SER A 147 12.26 -13.56 26.25
C SER A 147 12.44 -14.67 25.22
N ASN A 148 12.91 -15.84 25.66
CA ASN A 148 13.12 -17.02 24.83
C ASN A 148 11.81 -17.62 24.28
N GLU A 149 10.73 -17.62 25.07
CA GLU A 149 9.42 -18.10 24.62
C GLU A 149 8.82 -17.14 23.59
N LEU A 150 8.98 -15.83 23.79
CA LEU A 150 8.56 -14.83 22.81
C LEU A 150 9.35 -14.93 21.49
N HIS A 151 10.66 -15.19 21.59
CA HIS A 151 11.52 -15.41 20.43
C HIS A 151 11.14 -16.68 19.65
N SER A 152 10.69 -17.73 20.35
CA SER A 152 10.20 -18.97 19.72
C SER A 152 8.79 -18.81 19.12
N LEU A 153 7.91 -18.04 19.77
CA LEU A 153 6.54 -17.82 19.29
C LEU A 153 6.49 -16.93 18.03
N LEU A 154 7.49 -16.05 17.86
CA LEU A 154 7.56 -15.10 16.77
C LEU A 154 8.80 -15.41 15.89
N PRO A 155 8.67 -16.29 14.88
CA PRO A 155 9.77 -16.65 13.99
C PRO A 155 10.19 -15.50 13.06
N PHE A 156 9.28 -14.55 12.78
CA PHE A 156 9.47 -13.46 11.83
C PHE A 156 9.26 -12.08 12.50
N TYR A 157 10.27 -11.62 13.25
CA TYR A 157 10.32 -10.23 13.72
C TYR A 157 11.69 -9.61 13.44
N ILE A 158 11.74 -8.28 13.41
CA ILE A 158 12.98 -7.51 13.29
C ILE A 158 12.92 -6.36 14.29
N ILE A 159 13.96 -6.19 15.11
CA ILE A 159 14.11 -5.05 16.02
C ILE A 159 15.16 -4.11 15.44
N ILE A 160 14.80 -2.84 15.28
CA ILE A 160 15.59 -1.82 14.60
C ILE A 160 15.78 -0.62 15.55
N ASN A 161 17.03 -0.16 15.68
CA ASN A 161 17.38 1.02 16.45
C ASN A 161 17.07 2.33 15.70
N GLN A 162 17.17 3.48 16.36
CA GLN A 162 16.96 4.82 15.77
C GLN A 162 17.84 5.08 14.54
N ASN A 163 19.07 4.57 14.54
CA ASN A 163 20.02 4.68 13.43
C ASN A 163 19.73 3.70 12.28
N LEU A 164 18.57 3.04 12.28
CA LEU A 164 18.18 2.00 11.33
C LEU A 164 19.15 0.80 11.30
N ILE A 165 19.71 0.46 12.45
CA ILE A 165 20.57 -0.72 12.62
C ILE A 165 19.73 -1.86 13.19
N ILE A 166 19.89 -3.05 12.62
CA ILE A 166 19.18 -4.25 13.06
C ILE A 166 19.83 -4.78 14.34
N MET A 167 19.10 -4.79 15.44
CA MET A 167 19.55 -5.26 16.75
C MET A 167 19.32 -6.75 16.95
N LYS A 168 18.11 -7.21 16.60
CA LYS A 168 17.68 -8.61 16.75
C LYS A 168 16.75 -9.00 15.62
N VAL A 169 16.75 -10.29 15.32
CA VAL A 169 16.00 -10.89 14.23
C VAL A 169 15.41 -12.21 14.70
N GLY A 170 14.23 -12.57 14.21
CA GLY A 170 13.61 -13.87 14.46
C GLY A 170 14.39 -15.03 13.82
N GLU A 171 14.28 -16.22 14.41
CA GLU A 171 15.05 -17.40 14.00
C GLU A 171 14.84 -17.77 12.52
N ALA A 172 13.61 -17.66 12.02
CA ALA A 172 13.32 -18.00 10.63
C ALA A 172 13.93 -16.98 9.65
N ILE A 173 13.97 -15.69 10.01
CA ILE A 173 14.61 -14.67 9.16
C ILE A 173 16.13 -14.83 9.17
N GLN A 174 16.71 -15.20 10.32
CA GLN A 174 18.14 -15.50 10.43
C GLN A 174 18.56 -16.69 9.56
N ARG A 175 17.69 -17.70 9.40
CA ARG A 175 17.94 -18.83 8.48
C ARG A 175 17.90 -18.46 7.01
N ILE A 176 17.10 -17.47 6.64
CA ILE A 176 17.01 -17.00 5.24
C ILE A 176 18.29 -16.24 4.86
N CYS A 177 18.84 -15.46 5.80
CA CYS A 177 20.02 -14.65 5.62
C CYS A 177 20.90 -14.65 6.89
N ASP A 178 22.11 -15.18 6.76
CA ASP A 178 23.10 -15.15 7.81
C ASP A 178 23.63 -13.73 8.05
N ASN A 179 24.03 -13.44 9.28
CA ASN A 179 24.69 -12.19 9.70
C ASN A 179 23.89 -10.88 9.49
N LEU A 180 22.59 -10.88 9.79
CA LEU A 180 21.76 -9.66 9.74
C LEU A 180 21.97 -8.69 10.91
N ILE A 181 22.49 -9.19 12.04
CA ILE A 181 22.63 -8.42 13.28
C ILE A 181 23.78 -7.42 13.13
N GLY A 182 23.52 -6.15 13.43
CA GLY A 182 24.49 -5.06 13.32
C GLY A 182 24.56 -4.38 11.95
N CYS A 183 23.87 -4.90 10.94
CA CYS A 183 23.82 -4.30 9.61
C CYS A 183 22.80 -3.16 9.50
N SER A 184 23.01 -2.29 8.51
CA SER A 184 22.09 -1.23 8.16
C SER A 184 20.84 -1.80 7.48
N PHE A 185 19.66 -1.51 8.05
CA PHE A 185 18.37 -1.93 7.51
C PHE A 185 18.14 -1.43 6.08
N LYS A 186 18.65 -0.23 5.75
CA LYS A 186 18.51 0.41 4.44
C LYS A 186 19.22 -0.36 3.32
N GLU A 187 20.31 -1.07 3.64
CA GLU A 187 21.09 -1.81 2.65
C GLU A 187 20.50 -3.20 2.36
N LEU A 188 19.90 -3.81 3.38
CA LEU A 188 19.36 -5.16 3.31
C LEU A 188 17.89 -5.20 2.85
N PHE A 189 17.08 -4.23 3.31
CA PHE A 189 15.65 -4.21 3.07
C PHE A 189 15.22 -2.98 2.28
N ILE A 190 14.42 -3.22 1.24
CA ILE A 190 13.69 -2.17 0.52
C ILE A 190 12.24 -2.17 0.99
N ILE A 191 11.76 -1.00 1.41
CA ILE A 191 10.34 -0.79 1.68
C ILE A 191 9.63 -0.61 0.34
N ARG A 192 8.89 -1.63 -0.09
CA ARG A 192 8.06 -1.58 -1.31
C ARG A 192 6.75 -0.83 -1.06
N TYR A 193 6.21 -0.97 0.14
CA TYR A 193 5.01 -0.28 0.57
C TYR A 193 5.07 0.02 2.07
N PRO A 194 4.62 1.20 2.54
CA PRO A 194 4.26 2.38 1.74
C PRO A 194 5.48 2.96 1.01
N VAL A 195 5.29 3.69 -0.10
CA VAL A 195 6.40 4.28 -0.86
C VAL A 195 6.91 5.49 -0.08
N ILE A 196 7.85 5.26 0.82
CA ILE A 196 8.42 6.25 1.73
C ILE A 196 9.95 6.16 1.69
N ASN A 197 10.61 7.24 2.10
CA ASN A 197 12.04 7.19 2.35
C ASN A 197 12.29 6.35 3.62
N CYS A 198 13.33 5.51 3.58
CA CYS A 198 13.72 4.68 4.71
C CYS A 198 14.43 5.53 5.78
N THR A 199 13.67 6.33 6.53
CA THR A 199 14.12 7.06 7.72
C THR A 199 13.22 6.73 8.91
N PHE A 200 13.79 6.77 10.12
CA PHE A 200 13.09 6.38 11.35
C PHE A 200 11.80 7.17 11.58
N GLU A 201 11.85 8.49 11.39
CA GLU A 201 10.69 9.37 11.55
C GLU A 201 9.58 9.06 10.53
N GLN A 202 9.94 8.80 9.27
CA GLN A 202 8.95 8.48 8.23
C GLN A 202 8.29 7.14 8.49
N ILE A 203 9.05 6.15 8.95
CA ILE A 203 8.48 4.85 9.37
C ILE A 203 7.52 5.06 10.56
N LYS A 204 7.91 5.88 11.54
CA LYS A 204 7.08 6.22 12.71
C LYS A 204 5.76 6.91 12.32
N LEU A 205 5.79 7.83 11.35
CA LEU A 205 4.57 8.49 10.84
C LEU A 205 3.63 7.51 10.13
N HIS A 206 4.16 6.46 9.53
CA HIS A 206 3.40 5.48 8.77
C HIS A 206 3.16 4.15 9.49
N MET A 207 3.35 4.07 10.81
CA MET A 207 3.15 2.84 11.61
C MET A 207 1.78 2.18 11.44
N HIS A 208 0.75 2.98 11.15
CA HIS A 208 -0.61 2.47 10.95
C HIS A 208 -0.85 1.84 9.57
N ASN A 209 0.15 1.83 8.69
CA ASN A 209 0.10 1.15 7.41
C ASN A 209 0.76 -0.22 7.53
N THR A 210 0.25 -1.23 6.80
CA THR A 210 1.01 -2.46 6.63
C THR A 210 2.23 -2.18 5.76
N PHE A 211 3.39 -2.68 6.18
CA PHE A 211 4.65 -2.60 5.48
C PHE A 211 4.87 -3.86 4.64
N GLU A 212 5.32 -3.67 3.40
CA GLU A 212 5.85 -4.73 2.55
C GLU A 212 7.35 -4.50 2.36
N LEU A 213 8.16 -5.32 3.02
CA LEU A 213 9.61 -5.30 2.98
C LEU A 213 10.11 -6.33 1.98
N VAL A 214 11.09 -5.96 1.17
CA VAL A 214 11.76 -6.86 0.22
C VAL A 214 13.21 -7.00 0.65
N LEU A 215 13.61 -8.22 0.95
CA LEU A 215 14.99 -8.56 1.30
C LEU A 215 15.80 -8.73 0.01
N ILE A 216 16.87 -7.95 -0.12
CA ILE A 216 17.79 -8.07 -1.25
C ILE A 216 18.87 -9.10 -0.89
N LYS A 217 18.76 -10.31 -1.46
CA LYS A 217 19.68 -11.43 -1.17
C LYS A 217 21.13 -11.22 -1.68
N ASN A 218 21.44 -10.10 -2.34
CA ASN A 218 22.76 -9.87 -2.96
C ASN A 218 23.91 -9.65 -1.97
N LEU A 219 23.67 -9.40 -0.67
CA LEU A 219 24.74 -9.11 0.30
C LEU A 219 25.15 -10.29 1.20
N CYS A 220 24.37 -11.38 1.27
CA CYS A 220 24.63 -12.50 2.18
C CYS A 220 25.49 -13.61 1.57
N LEU A 221 25.86 -13.50 0.30
CA LEU A 221 26.70 -14.49 -0.40
C LEU A 221 28.06 -13.87 -0.70
N ASN A 222 28.97 -13.96 0.26
CA ASN A 222 30.40 -13.85 -0.01
C ASN A 222 31.18 -14.83 0.89
N LYS A 223 31.31 -16.08 0.44
CA LYS A 223 32.58 -16.72 0.05
C LYS A 223 32.41 -18.23 0.00
N ASN A 224 32.86 -18.79 -1.13
CA ASN A 224 33.21 -20.19 -1.40
C ASN A 224 32.12 -21.05 -2.04
N ASN A 225 32.39 -21.39 -3.29
CA ASN A 225 32.01 -22.61 -4.02
C ASN A 225 30.57 -23.09 -3.85
N ASP A 226 29.68 -22.66 -4.74
CA ASP A 226 29.12 -23.58 -5.72
C ASP A 226 28.28 -22.83 -6.77
N ARG A 227 28.70 -22.98 -8.03
CA ARG A 227 27.97 -22.51 -9.22
C ARG A 227 26.92 -23.55 -9.62
N SER A 228 25.96 -23.82 -8.74
CA SER A 228 24.80 -24.64 -9.11
C SER A 228 23.54 -24.06 -8.51
N MET A 229 22.64 -23.57 -9.39
CA MET A 229 21.18 -23.49 -9.20
C MET A 229 20.73 -22.92 -7.83
N LEU A 230 20.13 -21.74 -7.71
CA LEU A 230 18.73 -21.54 -8.10
C LEU A 230 18.27 -20.16 -7.57
N GLY A 231 17.76 -19.29 -8.46
CA GLY A 231 16.87 -18.16 -8.13
C GLY A 231 17.44 -16.98 -7.32
N LYS A 232 17.51 -15.80 -7.93
CA LYS A 232 17.39 -14.50 -7.24
C LYS A 232 16.01 -14.42 -6.58
N ALA A 233 15.80 -15.16 -5.49
CA ALA A 233 14.53 -15.19 -4.80
C ALA A 233 14.51 -14.01 -3.81
N GLU A 234 13.91 -12.91 -4.24
CA GLU A 234 13.59 -11.78 -3.36
C GLU A 234 12.54 -12.23 -2.34
N CYS A 235 12.94 -12.41 -1.08
CA CYS A 235 11.99 -12.72 -0.01
C CYS A 235 11.21 -11.46 0.37
N LYS A 236 9.89 -11.55 0.34
CA LYS A 236 9.01 -10.43 0.72
C LYS A 236 8.39 -10.72 2.07
N PHE A 237 8.41 -9.75 2.96
CA PHE A 237 7.76 -9.83 4.26
C PHE A 237 6.64 -8.80 4.30
N ARG A 238 5.48 -9.21 4.77
CA ARG A 238 4.34 -8.32 4.99
C ARG A 238 4.02 -8.29 6.47
N GLY A 239 3.92 -7.09 7.03
CA GLY A 239 3.74 -6.94 8.46
C GLY A 239 3.39 -5.53 8.88
N GLU A 240 3.40 -5.29 10.17
CA GLU A 240 3.24 -3.97 10.78
C GLU A 240 4.54 -3.54 11.47
N MET A 241 4.78 -2.24 11.49
CA MET A 241 5.86 -1.64 12.27
C MET A 241 5.26 -0.95 13.48
N ARG A 242 5.76 -1.29 14.67
CA ARG A 242 5.35 -0.72 15.95
C ARG A 242 6.55 -0.09 16.65
N PHE A 243 6.41 1.16 17.05
CA PHE A 243 7.37 1.82 17.92
C PHE A 243 7.10 1.42 19.38
N VAL A 244 8.13 0.97 20.07
CA VAL A 244 8.06 0.60 21.50
C VAL A 244 8.77 1.70 22.29
N GLU A 245 8.00 2.50 23.04
CA GLU A 245 8.50 3.68 23.76
C GLU A 245 9.56 3.32 24.80
N GLN A 246 9.42 2.16 25.46
CA GLN A 246 10.34 1.70 26.51
C GLN A 246 11.74 1.36 25.98
N TRP A 247 11.83 0.93 24.72
CA TRP A 247 13.10 0.54 24.10
C TRP A 247 13.64 1.61 23.18
N ASP A 248 12.81 2.59 22.81
CA ASP A 248 13.08 3.60 21.79
C ASP A 248 13.50 2.97 20.45
N MET A 249 12.85 1.85 20.11
CA MET A 249 13.15 1.02 18.94
C MET A 249 11.88 0.74 18.13
N LEU A 250 12.08 0.40 16.85
CA LEU A 250 11.03 -0.09 15.96
C LEU A 250 11.04 -1.62 15.96
N LEU A 251 9.88 -2.20 16.22
CA LEU A 251 9.60 -3.61 16.10
C LEU A 251 8.78 -3.85 14.83
N PHE A 252 9.34 -4.58 13.88
CA PHE A 252 8.59 -5.12 12.75
C PHE A 252 8.09 -6.52 13.11
N LEU A 253 6.78 -6.72 12.99
CA LEU A 253 6.12 -8.02 13.13
C LEU A 253 5.45 -8.34 11.80
N GLY A 254 5.81 -9.46 11.19
CA GLY A 254 5.26 -9.81 9.89
C GLY A 254 5.35 -11.29 9.58
N ALA A 255 4.82 -11.67 8.43
CA ALA A 255 4.94 -13.01 7.87
C ALA A 255 5.54 -12.91 6.46
N PRO A 256 6.27 -13.94 6.00
CA PRO A 256 6.75 -13.97 4.63
C PRO A 256 5.56 -14.11 3.66
N SER A 257 5.56 -13.33 2.59
CA SER A 257 4.54 -13.32 1.55
C SER A 257 4.84 -14.44 0.55
N ILE A 258 4.55 -15.68 0.96
CA ILE A 258 4.79 -16.89 0.19
C ILE A 258 3.44 -17.52 -0.17
N ARG A 259 3.29 -17.94 -1.43
CA ARG A 259 2.04 -18.53 -1.93
C ARG A 259 2.13 -20.04 -2.15
N ASP A 260 3.31 -20.53 -2.51
CA ASP A 260 3.52 -21.92 -2.90
C ASP A 260 4.55 -22.58 -1.99
N ILE A 261 4.40 -23.89 -1.80
CA ILE A 261 5.39 -24.70 -1.07
C ILE A 261 6.76 -24.70 -1.74
N ARG A 262 6.80 -24.63 -3.07
CA ARG A 262 8.04 -24.53 -3.87
C ARG A 262 8.82 -23.27 -3.52
N HIS A 263 8.12 -22.13 -3.45
CA HIS A 263 8.71 -20.86 -3.04
C HIS A 263 9.17 -20.88 -1.57
N LEU A 264 8.47 -21.60 -0.70
CA LEU A 264 8.92 -21.78 0.69
C LEU A 264 10.28 -22.50 0.73
N ASN A 265 10.41 -23.58 -0.04
CA ASN A 265 11.63 -24.37 -0.14
C ASN A 265 12.80 -23.60 -0.79
N GLU A 266 12.52 -22.78 -1.82
CA GLU A 266 13.53 -21.90 -2.45
C GLU A 266 14.18 -20.91 -1.46
N HIS A 267 13.45 -20.52 -0.42
CA HIS A 267 13.94 -19.61 0.62
C HIS A 267 14.49 -20.33 1.86
N GLY A 268 14.57 -21.67 1.84
CA GLY A 268 15.06 -22.46 2.98
C GLY A 268 14.12 -22.44 4.19
N LEU A 269 12.84 -22.14 3.98
CA LEU A 269 11.82 -22.14 5.01
C LEU A 269 11.01 -23.43 4.97
N TYR A 270 10.48 -23.80 6.12
CA TYR A 270 9.58 -24.94 6.30
C TYR A 270 8.20 -24.48 6.73
N ILE A 271 7.19 -25.33 6.48
CA ILE A 271 5.81 -25.06 6.92
C ILE A 271 5.74 -24.91 8.44
N CYS A 272 6.59 -25.65 9.17
CA CYS A 272 6.69 -25.60 10.63
C CYS A 272 7.15 -24.23 11.15
N ASP A 273 7.87 -23.46 10.33
CA ASP A 273 8.38 -22.13 10.70
C ASP A 273 7.30 -21.07 10.64
N LEU A 274 6.17 -21.37 9.98
CA LEU A 274 5.01 -20.49 9.94
C LEU A 274 4.18 -20.69 11.21
N ASN A 275 3.72 -19.58 11.77
CA ASN A 275 2.91 -19.58 12.98
C ASN A 275 1.61 -20.38 12.81
N MET A 276 1.28 -21.21 13.81
CA MET A 276 0.03 -22.01 13.80
C MET A 276 -1.23 -21.15 13.97
N PHE A 277 -1.08 -19.99 14.62
CA PHE A 277 -2.18 -19.06 14.86
C PHE A 277 -2.44 -18.12 13.68
N ASP A 278 -1.57 -18.14 12.65
CA ASP A 278 -1.72 -17.33 11.45
C ASP A 278 -2.28 -18.17 10.28
N ARG A 279 -2.95 -17.49 9.35
CA ARG A 279 -3.54 -18.10 8.15
C ARG A 279 -2.51 -18.40 7.05
N SER A 280 -1.27 -17.93 7.19
CA SER A 280 -0.22 -18.16 6.19
C SER A 280 0.01 -19.65 5.89
N ARG A 281 -0.03 -20.51 6.91
CA ARG A 281 0.07 -21.97 6.74
C ARG A 281 -1.09 -22.53 5.93
N ASP A 282 -2.32 -22.19 6.30
CA ASP A 282 -3.53 -22.62 5.59
C ASP A 282 -3.49 -22.18 4.13
N VAL A 283 -3.05 -20.93 3.85
CA VAL A 283 -2.98 -20.39 2.49
C VAL A 283 -2.01 -21.18 1.61
N ILE A 284 -0.84 -21.56 2.12
CA ILE A 284 0.16 -22.32 1.35
C ILE A 284 -0.34 -23.75 1.11
N ILE A 285 -0.92 -24.39 2.12
CA ILE A 285 -1.47 -25.76 2.00
C ILE A 285 -2.65 -25.77 1.02
N CYS A 286 -3.60 -24.85 1.18
CA CYS A 286 -4.75 -24.72 0.29
C CYS A 286 -4.31 -24.37 -1.13
N GLY A 287 -3.30 -23.50 -1.29
CA GLY A 287 -2.74 -23.12 -2.59
C GLY A 287 -2.25 -24.33 -3.39
N ASP A 288 -1.63 -25.29 -2.73
CA ASP A 288 -1.16 -26.54 -3.34
C ASP A 288 -2.32 -27.51 -3.64
N GLN A 289 -3.41 -27.44 -2.87
CA GLN A 289 -4.63 -28.23 -3.08
C GLN A 289 -5.57 -27.66 -4.16
N ILE A 290 -5.29 -26.48 -4.73
CA ILE A 290 -6.14 -25.90 -5.76
C ILE A 290 -6.08 -26.76 -7.03
N SER A 291 -7.23 -27.30 -7.42
CA SER A 291 -7.38 -28.03 -8.69
C SER A 291 -6.88 -27.21 -9.88
N ASN A 292 -6.13 -27.86 -10.76
CA ASN A 292 -5.69 -27.32 -12.05
C ASN A 292 -6.86 -26.73 -12.88
N GLU A 293 -8.07 -27.26 -12.71
CA GLU A 293 -9.28 -26.76 -13.36
C GLU A 293 -9.68 -25.36 -12.87
N LEU A 294 -9.62 -25.13 -11.56
CA LEU A 294 -9.97 -23.85 -10.95
C LEU A 294 -8.94 -22.77 -11.34
N VAL A 295 -7.66 -23.15 -11.39
CA VAL A 295 -6.59 -22.29 -11.94
C VAL A 295 -6.89 -21.91 -13.40
N LYS A 296 -7.32 -22.88 -14.22
CA LYS A 296 -7.66 -22.65 -15.63
C LYS A 296 -8.86 -21.70 -15.79
N LEU A 297 -9.90 -21.87 -14.97
CA LEU A 297 -11.07 -20.97 -14.96
C LEU A 297 -10.68 -19.53 -14.59
N PHE A 298 -9.84 -19.38 -13.55
CA PHE A 298 -9.35 -18.06 -13.14
C PHE A 298 -8.53 -17.37 -14.24
N GLN A 299 -7.65 -18.11 -14.93
CA GLN A 299 -6.91 -17.59 -16.09
C GLN A 299 -7.84 -17.16 -17.23
N MET A 300 -8.88 -17.94 -17.52
CA MET A 300 -9.87 -17.60 -18.54
C MET A 300 -10.64 -16.33 -18.21
N GLN A 301 -11.07 -16.18 -16.95
CA GLN A 301 -11.72 -14.96 -16.47
C GLN A 301 -10.81 -13.75 -16.59
N ARG A 302 -9.53 -13.89 -16.25
CA ARG A 302 -8.54 -12.82 -16.34
C ARG A 302 -8.33 -12.37 -17.79
N LYS A 303 -8.22 -13.30 -18.75
CA LYS A 303 -8.14 -12.99 -20.19
C LYS A 303 -9.37 -12.22 -20.68
N LYS A 304 -10.58 -12.67 -20.32
CA LYS A 304 -11.83 -11.98 -20.66
C LYS A 304 -11.85 -10.54 -20.11
N SER A 305 -11.35 -10.34 -18.89
CA SER A 305 -11.26 -9.00 -18.30
C SER A 305 -10.28 -8.09 -19.05
N GLU A 306 -9.14 -8.62 -19.50
CA GLU A 306 -8.15 -7.86 -20.29
C GLU A 306 -8.69 -7.48 -21.68
N GLU A 307 -9.45 -8.37 -22.32
CA GLU A 307 -10.12 -8.09 -23.59
C GLU A 307 -11.18 -7.00 -23.45
N LEU A 308 -12.03 -7.13 -22.43
CA LEU A 308 -13.05 -6.13 -22.12
C LEU A 308 -12.40 -4.76 -21.86
N GLU A 309 -11.27 -4.74 -21.16
CA GLU A 309 -10.54 -3.51 -20.90
C GLU A 309 -9.98 -2.86 -22.18
N LYS A 310 -9.40 -3.64 -23.10
CA LYS A 310 -8.95 -3.12 -24.40
C LYS A 310 -10.12 -2.50 -25.16
N SER A 311 -11.28 -3.16 -25.12
CA SER A 311 -12.52 -2.64 -25.70
C SER A 311 -12.95 -1.32 -25.03
N MET A 312 -12.96 -1.25 -23.70
CA MET A 312 -13.29 -0.01 -22.96
C MET A 312 -12.34 1.14 -23.28
N LYS A 313 -11.02 0.87 -23.33
CA LYS A 313 -10.02 1.88 -23.71
C LYS A 313 -10.23 2.39 -25.14
N HIS A 314 -10.57 1.48 -26.05
CA HIS A 314 -10.88 1.85 -27.43
C HIS A 314 -12.15 2.71 -27.50
N LEU A 315 -13.22 2.30 -26.80
CA LEU A 315 -14.46 3.06 -26.67
C LEU A 315 -14.22 4.46 -26.09
N ASP A 316 -13.39 4.60 -25.05
CA ASP A 316 -13.04 5.90 -24.48
C ASP A 316 -12.29 6.80 -25.47
N LYS A 317 -11.40 6.23 -26.30
CA LYS A 317 -10.71 6.98 -27.37
C LYS A 317 -11.70 7.45 -28.42
N MET A 318 -12.58 6.55 -28.88
CA MET A 318 -13.62 6.87 -29.86
C MET A 318 -14.59 7.92 -29.32
N ARG A 319 -14.98 7.82 -28.05
CA ARG A 319 -15.84 8.81 -27.38
C ARG A 319 -15.18 10.18 -27.35
N LYS A 320 -13.90 10.27 -26.98
CA LYS A 320 -13.16 11.55 -26.97
C LYS A 320 -12.99 12.15 -28.36
N LEU A 321 -12.74 11.30 -29.36
CA LEU A 321 -12.62 11.74 -30.76
C LEU A 321 -13.97 12.28 -31.25
N THR A 322 -15.06 11.54 -31.00
CA THR A 322 -16.43 11.95 -31.33
C THR A 322 -16.79 13.27 -30.64
N ASP A 323 -16.52 13.40 -29.34
CA ASP A 323 -16.72 14.64 -28.59
C ASP A 323 -15.94 15.80 -29.23
N ARG A 324 -14.67 15.57 -29.63
CA ARG A 324 -13.84 16.60 -30.27
C ARG A 324 -14.39 17.04 -31.61
N LEU A 325 -14.79 16.09 -32.47
CA LEU A 325 -15.39 16.39 -33.77
C LEU A 325 -16.71 17.16 -33.60
N LEU A 326 -17.56 16.74 -32.68
CA LEU A 326 -18.85 17.39 -32.43
C LEU A 326 -18.67 18.84 -31.98
N TYR A 327 -17.67 19.12 -31.14
CA TYR A 327 -17.31 20.49 -30.74
C TYR A 327 -16.61 21.31 -31.84
N GLN A 328 -16.13 20.69 -32.94
CA GLN A 328 -15.63 21.41 -34.12
C GLN A 328 -16.77 21.86 -35.04
N CYS A 329 -17.86 21.10 -35.08
CA CYS A 329 -19.00 21.38 -35.97
C CYS A 329 -20.05 22.32 -35.36
N ILE A 330 -20.20 22.32 -34.03
CA ILE A 330 -21.26 23.06 -33.33
C ILE A 330 -20.70 23.70 -32.04
N PRO A 331 -21.15 24.91 -31.65
CA PRO A 331 -20.74 25.54 -30.39
C PRO A 331 -20.91 24.63 -29.17
N ARG A 332 -19.93 24.69 -28.25
CA ARG A 332 -19.84 23.81 -27.06
C ARG A 332 -21.10 23.81 -26.19
N ALA A 333 -21.85 24.91 -26.16
CA ALA A 333 -23.08 25.02 -25.38
C ALA A 333 -24.21 24.13 -25.94
N VAL A 334 -24.44 24.18 -27.25
CA VAL A 334 -25.46 23.39 -27.97
C VAL A 334 -25.08 21.91 -27.98
N ALA A 335 -23.80 21.62 -28.22
CA ALA A 335 -23.24 20.27 -28.22
C ALA A 335 -23.42 19.51 -26.88
N ARG A 336 -23.28 20.19 -25.74
CA ARG A 336 -23.52 19.57 -24.43
C ARG A 336 -25.00 19.29 -24.19
N LYS A 337 -25.90 20.23 -24.54
CA LYS A 337 -27.35 20.04 -24.43
C LYS A 337 -27.81 18.81 -25.24
N LEU A 338 -27.39 18.72 -26.51
CA LEU A 338 -27.68 17.56 -27.37
C LEU A 338 -27.15 16.24 -26.79
N ARG A 339 -26.00 16.27 -26.10
CA ARG A 339 -25.40 15.09 -25.47
C ARG A 339 -26.18 14.60 -24.25
N ASP A 340 -26.73 15.53 -23.49
CA ASP A 340 -27.53 15.24 -22.30
C ASP A 340 -28.94 14.73 -22.67
N GLY A 341 -29.24 14.64 -23.97
CA GLY A 341 -30.45 14.05 -24.52
C GLY A 341 -31.56 15.06 -24.86
N THR A 342 -31.29 16.37 -24.78
CA THR A 342 -32.30 17.37 -25.17
C THR A 342 -32.49 17.33 -26.70
N PRO A 343 -33.74 17.30 -27.18
CA PRO A 343 -34.01 17.31 -28.62
C PRO A 343 -33.49 18.59 -29.27
N ALA A 344 -33.01 18.49 -30.51
CA ALA A 344 -32.40 19.61 -31.21
C ALA A 344 -33.31 20.84 -31.33
N ASN A 345 -34.63 20.62 -31.41
CA ASN A 345 -35.63 21.67 -31.55
C ASN A 345 -35.69 22.62 -30.34
N GLU A 346 -35.42 22.11 -29.13
CA GLU A 346 -35.38 22.92 -27.90
C GLU A 346 -34.04 23.67 -27.74
N THR A 347 -33.06 23.36 -28.59
CA THR A 347 -31.73 23.99 -28.52
C THR A 347 -31.63 25.22 -29.42
N ILE A 348 -32.63 25.44 -30.28
CA ILE A 348 -32.74 26.60 -31.17
C ILE A 348 -33.50 27.69 -30.41
N GLU A 349 -32.81 28.78 -30.06
CA GLU A 349 -33.51 29.99 -29.63
C GLU A 349 -34.18 30.58 -30.88
N VAL A 350 -35.51 30.47 -30.96
CA VAL A 350 -36.30 31.14 -32.00
C VAL A 350 -36.26 32.63 -31.68
N ILE A 351 -35.55 33.39 -32.52
CA ILE A 351 -35.50 34.86 -32.47
C ILE A 351 -36.78 35.43 -33.07
#